data_AF-A0A817E0Y7-F1
#
_entry.id   AF-A0A817E0Y7-F1
#
_cell.length_a   1.000
_cell.length_b   1.000
_cell.length_c   1.000
_cell.angle_alpha   90.00
_cell.angle_beta   90.00
_cell.angle_gamma   90.00
#
_symmetry.space_group_name_H-M   'P 1'
#
loop_
_entity.id
_entity.type
_entity.pdbx_description
1 polymer ?
#
loop_
_entity_poly.entity_id
_entity_poly.type
_entity_poly.pdbx_seq_one_letter_code
_entity_poly.pdbx_strand_id
1 'polypeptide(L)'
;MLIVIFKVDRERKLLVPPPFNVSSLKEYIMTSLTDAIEKSSRHLRDPTGGTYANWLVPLLQLVDAFLVMGTLEVNDIQQLLRLIDPTSFGLENEENFTEGLLEMTLDEPVKLQLCHILQHLCDYQLQYRIESLITFSEEFVGRLQADQKRRYQVLKESSLPPALMAKKTREFRCPPKDQMQALLNFKNDLNETIVFNEDIEEEIKNMLKIFHSNLLVLQQVVETRPVIYQQLNVNEIDRSEQISLFSRLLEILIRHAIKQKQEENIIIEKQLTLKSGKTLCDVIKETVIKWGRITHINDPNLIREMFKLIYNQYDGIQRVNTSFIFLAKSLFLSY
;
A
#
# COMPACT_ATOMS: atom_id res chain seq x y z
N MET A 1 14.80 49.93 4.48
CA MET A 1 14.11 48.69 4.07
C MET A 1 15.05 47.48 3.93
N LEU A 2 16.33 47.65 3.52
CA LEU A 2 17.30 46.55 3.38
C LEU A 2 17.80 45.92 4.70
N ILE A 3 17.86 46.68 5.81
CA ILE A 3 18.39 46.16 7.09
C ILE A 3 17.40 45.20 7.79
N VAL A 4 16.10 45.33 7.53
CA VAL A 4 15.08 44.48 8.14
C VAL A 4 15.06 43.07 7.50
N ILE A 5 15.38 42.97 6.21
CA ILE A 5 15.40 41.68 5.49
C ILE A 5 16.57 40.80 5.98
N PHE A 6 17.76 41.37 6.18
CA PHE A 6 18.92 40.61 6.66
C PHE A 6 18.81 40.13 8.12
N LYS A 7 18.03 40.83 8.97
CA LYS A 7 17.85 40.43 10.37
C LYS A 7 16.89 39.24 10.48
N VAL A 8 15.83 39.25 9.68
CA VAL A 8 14.87 38.12 9.57
C VAL A 8 15.56 36.85 9.07
N ASP A 9 16.49 36.95 8.11
CA ASP A 9 17.24 35.78 7.61
C ASP A 9 18.25 35.22 8.63
N ARG A 10 18.85 36.04 9.50
CA ARG A 10 19.73 35.54 10.58
C ARG A 10 18.95 34.86 11.69
N GLU A 11 17.81 35.41 12.08
CA GLU A 11 16.94 34.81 13.12
C GLU A 11 16.28 33.51 12.61
N ARG A 12 15.91 33.43 11.33
CA ARG A 12 15.41 32.19 10.70
C ARG A 12 16.47 31.10 10.58
N LYS A 13 17.75 31.43 10.35
CA LYS A 13 18.85 30.45 10.34
C LYS A 13 19.14 29.82 11.70
N LEU A 14 18.80 30.49 12.79
CA LEU A 14 18.94 29.96 14.16
C LEU A 14 17.83 28.98 14.56
N LEU A 15 16.79 28.83 13.72
CA LEU A 15 15.63 27.95 13.96
C LEU A 15 15.66 26.66 13.12
N VAL A 16 16.71 26.46 12.31
CA VAL A 16 16.87 25.24 11.51
C VAL A 16 17.59 24.19 12.36
N PRO A 17 17.09 22.94 12.44
CA PRO A 17 17.79 21.88 13.17
C PRO A 17 19.21 21.70 12.61
N PRO A 18 20.19 21.34 13.46
CA PRO A 18 21.56 21.13 13.01
C PRO A 18 21.58 20.05 11.92
N PRO A 19 22.37 20.25 10.84
CA PRO A 19 22.44 19.27 9.77
C PRO A 19 23.01 17.96 10.33
N PHE A 20 22.33 16.86 10.02
CA PHE A 20 22.71 15.53 10.49
C PHE A 20 22.71 14.55 9.31
N ASN A 21 23.72 13.68 9.26
CA ASN A 21 23.81 12.68 8.19
C ASN A 21 22.89 11.49 8.50
N VAL A 22 21.62 11.63 8.10
CA VAL A 22 20.59 10.61 8.28
C VAL A 22 20.94 9.31 7.56
N SER A 23 21.58 9.38 6.40
CA SER A 23 21.96 8.20 5.61
C SER A 23 22.95 7.30 6.33
N SER A 24 24.02 7.88 6.89
CA SER A 24 25.01 7.10 7.66
C SER A 24 24.42 6.54 8.96
N LEU A 25 23.52 7.28 9.62
CA LEU A 25 22.83 6.75 10.80
C LEU A 25 21.89 5.61 10.43
N LYS A 26 21.13 5.74 9.34
CA LYS A 26 20.23 4.70 8.83
C LYS A 26 20.99 3.39 8.60
N GLU A 27 22.09 3.46 7.85
CA GLU A 27 22.95 2.30 7.58
C GLU A 27 23.44 1.65 8.88
N TYR A 28 24.01 2.46 9.79
CA TYR A 28 24.47 1.97 11.08
C TYR A 28 23.36 1.30 11.90
N ILE A 29 22.16 1.87 11.95
CA ILE A 29 21.03 1.35 12.72
C ILE A 29 20.49 0.06 12.09
N MET A 30 20.37 -0.03 10.77
CA MET A 30 19.92 -1.25 10.09
C MET A 30 20.90 -2.41 10.29
N THR A 31 22.20 -2.15 10.19
CA THR A 31 23.24 -3.15 10.50
C THR A 31 23.22 -3.53 11.98
N SER A 32 23.12 -2.55 12.88
CA SER A 32 23.08 -2.80 14.33
C SER A 32 21.86 -3.60 14.77
N LEU A 33 20.70 -3.34 14.16
CA LEU A 33 19.47 -4.09 14.43
C LEU A 33 19.59 -5.54 13.94
N THR A 34 20.18 -5.73 12.76
CA THR A 34 20.48 -7.06 12.21
C THR A 34 21.38 -7.86 13.16
N ASP A 35 22.48 -7.24 13.58
CA ASP A 35 23.41 -7.79 14.55
C ASP A 35 22.73 -8.13 15.88
N ALA A 36 21.86 -7.25 16.37
CA ALA A 36 21.15 -7.45 17.64
C ALA A 36 20.21 -8.66 17.57
N ILE A 37 19.48 -8.83 16.46
CA ILE A 37 18.56 -9.93 16.26
C ILE A 37 19.33 -11.26 16.16
N GLU A 38 20.39 -11.32 15.34
CA GLU A 38 21.23 -12.53 15.20
C GLU A 38 21.85 -12.95 16.55
N LYS A 39 22.35 -11.98 17.31
CA LYS A 39 22.96 -12.21 18.62
C LYS A 39 21.94 -12.60 19.69
N SER A 40 20.73 -12.06 19.61
CA SER A 40 19.65 -12.37 20.56
C SER A 40 19.10 -13.78 20.42
N SER A 41 19.09 -14.34 19.20
CA SER A 41 18.73 -15.76 18.96
C SER A 41 19.73 -16.72 19.64
N ARG A 42 20.99 -16.31 19.80
CA ARG A 42 22.05 -17.13 20.44
C ARG A 42 22.01 -17.11 21.98
N HIS A 43 21.01 -16.51 22.62
CA HIS A 43 20.87 -16.40 24.08
C HIS A 43 22.17 -16.01 24.80
N LEU A 44 22.63 -14.78 24.56
CA LEU A 44 23.76 -14.18 25.29
C LEU A 44 23.48 -14.05 26.78
N ARG A 45 24.52 -14.34 27.58
CA ARG A 45 24.52 -14.23 29.05
C ARG A 45 24.48 -12.78 29.56
N ASP A 46 25.10 -11.86 28.81
CA ASP A 46 25.15 -10.43 29.12
C ASP A 46 24.87 -9.60 27.84
N PRO A 47 23.61 -9.22 27.57
CA PRO A 47 23.29 -8.36 26.44
C PRO A 47 23.76 -6.91 26.69
N THR A 48 24.01 -6.16 25.62
CA THR A 48 24.39 -4.75 25.68
C THR A 48 23.35 -3.95 26.47
N GLY A 49 23.77 -3.22 27.52
CA GLY A 49 22.84 -2.48 28.38
C GLY A 49 22.08 -3.34 29.40
N GLY A 50 22.51 -4.59 29.62
CA GLY A 50 22.05 -5.48 30.69
C GLY A 50 20.81 -6.31 30.35
N THR A 51 19.87 -5.76 29.56
CA THR A 51 18.67 -6.48 29.09
C THR A 51 18.50 -6.34 27.57
N TYR A 52 17.86 -7.32 26.93
CA TYR A 52 17.54 -7.24 25.50
C TYR A 52 16.61 -6.06 25.18
N ALA A 53 15.69 -5.70 26.09
CA ALA A 53 14.87 -4.51 25.94
C ALA A 53 15.71 -3.23 25.81
N ASN A 54 16.71 -3.04 26.67
CA ASN A 54 17.56 -1.84 26.62
C ASN A 54 18.37 -1.75 25.33
N TRP A 55 18.66 -2.89 24.71
CA TRP A 55 19.38 -2.93 23.44
C TRP A 55 18.46 -2.69 22.23
N LEU A 56 17.32 -3.37 22.16
CA LEU A 56 16.43 -3.35 21.00
C LEU A 56 15.55 -2.09 20.93
N VAL A 57 15.05 -1.61 22.07
CA VAL A 57 14.08 -0.49 22.10
C VAL A 57 14.62 0.77 21.41
N PRO A 58 15.84 1.25 21.70
CA PRO A 58 16.38 2.44 21.04
C PRO A 58 16.57 2.26 19.53
N LEU A 59 16.98 1.06 19.09
CA LEU A 59 17.15 0.74 17.67
C LEU A 59 15.80 0.75 16.96
N LEU A 60 14.78 0.11 17.53
CA LEU A 60 13.42 0.08 16.97
C LEU A 60 12.79 1.48 16.94
N GLN A 61 13.00 2.32 17.97
CA GLN A 61 12.53 3.70 17.97
C GLN A 61 13.15 4.55 16.86
N LEU A 62 14.43 4.34 16.56
CA LEU A 62 15.09 5.04 15.45
C LEU A 62 14.60 4.53 14.10
N VAL A 63 14.38 3.23 13.95
CA VAL A 63 13.74 2.66 12.75
C VAL A 63 12.33 3.22 12.56
N ASP A 64 11.55 3.31 13.63
CA ASP A 64 10.22 3.92 13.63
C ASP A 64 10.27 5.40 13.19
N ALA A 65 11.23 6.16 13.72
CA ALA A 65 11.46 7.54 13.28
C ALA A 65 11.83 7.62 11.78
N PHE A 66 12.67 6.71 11.27
CA PHE A 66 12.99 6.67 9.83
C PHE A 66 11.79 6.27 8.96
N LEU A 67 10.92 5.39 9.45
CA LEU A 67 9.65 5.07 8.82
C LEU A 67 8.76 6.31 8.74
N VAL A 68 8.60 7.05 9.84
CA VAL A 68 7.75 8.27 9.87
C VAL A 68 8.32 9.38 9.00
N MET A 69 9.65 9.55 8.98
CA MET A 69 10.30 10.55 8.14
C MET A 69 10.32 10.17 6.64
N GLY A 70 10.00 8.92 6.29
CA GLY A 70 10.04 8.44 4.91
C GLY A 70 11.44 8.35 4.33
N THR A 71 12.46 8.11 5.18
CA THR A 71 13.88 8.07 4.75
C THR A 71 14.37 6.66 4.46
N LEU A 72 13.59 5.63 4.80
CA LEU A 72 13.90 4.25 4.48
C LEU A 72 13.64 3.96 3.02
N GLU A 73 14.63 3.38 2.37
CA GLU A 73 14.54 2.93 0.99
C GLU A 73 13.89 1.54 0.93
N VAL A 74 13.56 1.11 -0.28
CA VAL A 74 13.03 -0.21 -0.59
C VAL A 74 13.81 -1.33 0.07
N ASN A 75 15.13 -1.31 -0.09
CA ASN A 75 16.00 -2.36 0.41
C ASN A 75 15.98 -2.38 1.95
N ASP A 76 15.88 -1.21 2.57
CA ASP A 76 15.79 -1.08 4.03
C ASP A 76 14.45 -1.63 4.55
N ILE A 77 13.33 -1.34 3.86
CA ILE A 77 12.00 -1.88 4.21
C ILE A 77 11.98 -3.39 4.03
N GLN A 78 12.58 -3.90 2.95
CA GLN A 78 12.68 -5.33 2.70
C GLN A 78 13.51 -6.02 3.79
N GLN A 79 14.66 -5.44 4.15
CA GLN A 79 15.48 -5.92 5.25
C GLN A 79 14.70 -5.90 6.58
N LEU A 80 14.00 -4.81 6.88
CA LEU A 80 13.17 -4.70 8.09
C LEU A 80 12.09 -5.78 8.15
N LEU A 81 11.37 -6.03 7.05
CA LEU A 81 10.36 -7.09 6.98
C LEU A 81 10.97 -8.48 7.21
N ARG A 82 12.16 -8.75 6.66
CA ARG A 82 12.90 -10.00 6.91
C ARG A 82 13.30 -10.15 8.38
N LEU A 83 13.73 -9.07 9.03
CA LEU A 83 14.10 -9.07 10.44
C LEU A 83 12.88 -9.31 11.36
N ILE A 84 11.71 -8.81 10.97
CA ILE A 84 10.46 -8.99 11.72
C ILE A 84 10.01 -10.46 11.67
N ASP A 85 9.87 -11.01 10.46
CA ASP A 85 9.45 -12.39 10.25
C ASP A 85 10.05 -12.98 8.96
N PRO A 86 11.18 -13.71 9.06
CA PRO A 86 11.87 -14.28 7.90
C PRO A 86 11.04 -15.39 7.25
N THR A 87 10.14 -16.05 7.98
CA THR A 87 9.31 -17.15 7.43
C THR A 87 8.26 -16.63 6.46
N SER A 88 7.69 -15.46 6.76
CA SER A 88 6.69 -14.81 5.91
C SER A 88 7.33 -13.92 4.84
N PHE A 89 8.44 -13.24 5.13
CA PHE A 89 9.02 -12.21 4.27
C PHE A 89 10.40 -12.54 3.66
N GLY A 90 10.97 -13.71 3.94
CA GLY A 90 12.25 -14.14 3.38
C GLY A 90 12.17 -14.49 1.90
N LEU A 91 13.19 -14.10 1.12
CA LEU A 91 13.36 -14.57 -0.26
C LEU A 91 13.96 -15.99 -0.27
N GLU A 92 13.65 -16.77 -1.31
CA GLU A 92 14.35 -18.02 -1.58
C GLU A 92 15.82 -17.71 -1.93
N ASN A 93 16.76 -18.39 -1.26
CA ASN A 93 18.23 -18.30 -1.43
C ASN A 93 19.03 -17.40 -0.47
N GLU A 94 18.45 -16.89 0.62
CA GLU A 94 19.25 -16.27 1.70
C GLU A 94 19.11 -17.05 3.01
N GLU A 95 20.18 -17.71 3.44
CA GLU A 95 20.25 -18.60 4.62
C GLU A 95 20.50 -17.85 5.94
N ASN A 96 20.34 -16.53 5.99
CA ASN A 96 20.96 -15.76 7.08
C ASN A 96 20.10 -15.59 8.35
N PHE A 97 18.80 -15.90 8.32
CA PHE A 97 17.93 -15.78 9.51
C PHE A 97 17.04 -17.02 9.69
N THR A 98 17.28 -17.76 10.77
CA THR A 98 16.45 -18.91 11.16
C THR A 98 15.30 -18.52 12.08
N GLU A 99 15.42 -17.41 12.82
CA GLU A 99 14.41 -16.92 13.76
C GLU A 99 14.15 -15.42 13.56
N GLY A 100 12.87 -15.05 13.47
CA GLY A 100 12.44 -13.65 13.38
C GLY A 100 12.17 -13.01 14.73
N LEU A 101 12.14 -11.67 14.77
CA LEU A 101 11.84 -10.92 15.99
C LEU A 101 10.48 -11.33 16.62
N LEU A 102 9.47 -11.67 15.81
CA LEU A 102 8.15 -12.10 16.29
C LEU A 102 8.12 -13.53 16.87
N GLU A 103 9.12 -14.34 16.57
CA GLU A 103 9.22 -15.72 17.06
C GLU A 103 9.84 -15.78 18.46
N MET A 104 10.70 -14.81 18.75
CA MET A 104 11.41 -14.66 20.02
C MET A 104 10.51 -14.29 21.20
N THR A 105 10.98 -14.57 22.41
CA THR A 105 10.37 -14.09 23.66
C THR A 105 10.78 -12.64 23.92
N LEU A 106 9.89 -11.70 23.58
CA LEU A 106 10.13 -10.27 23.72
C LEU A 106 9.54 -9.70 25.01
N ASP A 107 10.26 -8.75 25.62
CA ASP A 107 9.76 -7.92 26.72
C ASP A 107 8.66 -6.96 26.24
N GLU A 108 7.75 -6.58 27.14
CA GLU A 108 6.64 -5.64 26.85
C GLU A 108 7.07 -4.35 26.10
N PRO A 109 8.14 -3.62 26.50
CA PRO A 109 8.53 -2.41 25.78
C PRO A 109 8.99 -2.68 24.33
N VAL A 110 9.56 -3.85 24.04
CA VAL A 110 9.93 -4.23 22.67
C VAL A 110 8.68 -4.52 21.83
N LYS A 111 7.71 -5.24 22.40
CA LYS A 111 6.41 -5.49 21.77
C LYS A 111 5.69 -4.18 21.43
N LEU A 112 5.75 -3.19 22.32
CA LEU A 112 5.14 -1.88 22.10
C LEU A 112 5.77 -1.15 20.90
N GLN A 113 7.10 -1.12 20.81
CA GLN A 113 7.78 -0.51 19.65
C GLN A 113 7.46 -1.25 18.35
N LEU A 114 7.34 -2.58 18.38
CA LEU A 114 6.92 -3.35 17.22
C LEU A 114 5.49 -3.06 16.80
N CYS A 115 4.57 -2.82 17.75
CA CYS A 115 3.23 -2.38 17.43
C CYS A 115 3.25 -1.06 16.65
N HIS A 116 4.08 -0.08 17.02
CA HIS A 116 4.22 1.18 16.28
C HIS A 116 4.75 0.96 14.86
N ILE A 117 5.84 0.21 14.71
CA ILE A 117 6.42 -0.12 13.39
C ILE A 117 5.39 -0.82 12.50
N LEU A 118 4.69 -1.84 13.01
CA LEU A 118 3.67 -2.57 12.26
C LEU A 118 2.48 -1.66 11.89
N GLN A 119 2.09 -0.72 12.75
CA GLN A 119 1.08 0.28 12.41
C GLN A 119 1.52 1.17 11.26
N HIS A 120 2.75 1.69 11.29
CA HIS A 120 3.28 2.51 10.20
C HIS A 120 3.38 1.73 8.89
N LEU A 121 3.79 0.45 8.92
CA LEU A 121 3.76 -0.42 7.74
C LEU A 121 2.32 -0.62 7.20
N CYS A 122 1.33 -0.73 8.08
CA CYS A 122 -0.09 -0.80 7.68
C CYS A 122 -0.59 0.51 7.07
N ASP A 123 -0.12 1.65 7.58
CA ASP A 123 -0.46 2.97 7.03
C ASP A 123 0.19 3.19 5.66
N TYR A 124 1.43 2.72 5.45
CA TYR A 124 2.05 2.67 4.12
C TYR A 124 1.24 1.83 3.12
N GLN A 125 0.75 0.65 3.53
CA GLN A 125 -0.14 -0.15 2.69
C GLN A 125 -1.44 0.59 2.36
N LEU A 126 -2.01 1.32 3.31
CA LEU A 126 -3.22 2.11 3.11
C LEU A 126 -2.99 3.26 2.13
N GLN A 127 -1.90 4.01 2.31
CA GLN A 127 -1.50 5.10 1.42
C GLN A 127 -1.38 4.59 -0.02
N TYR A 128 -0.66 3.50 -0.23
CA TYR A 128 -0.49 2.91 -1.57
C TYR A 128 -1.83 2.50 -2.21
N ARG A 129 -2.74 1.92 -1.44
CA ARG A 129 -4.08 1.55 -1.94
C ARG A 129 -4.84 2.78 -2.44
N ILE A 130 -4.73 3.90 -1.72
CA ILE A 130 -5.37 5.16 -2.10
C ILE A 130 -4.70 5.76 -3.35
N GLU A 131 -3.37 5.78 -3.42
CA GLU A 131 -2.63 6.27 -4.58
C GLU A 131 -2.94 5.45 -5.85
N SER A 132 -3.02 4.12 -5.72
CA SER A 132 -3.43 3.22 -6.79
C SER A 132 -4.87 3.51 -7.25
N LEU A 133 -5.79 3.75 -6.31
CA LEU A 133 -7.17 4.14 -6.63
C LEU A 133 -7.23 5.48 -7.38
N ILE A 134 -6.45 6.48 -6.96
CA ILE A 134 -6.40 7.79 -7.61
C ILE A 134 -5.83 7.65 -9.03
N THR A 135 -4.70 6.96 -9.17
CA THR A 135 -4.04 6.72 -10.47
C THR A 135 -4.95 5.97 -11.43
N PHE A 136 -5.61 4.91 -10.96
CA PHE A 136 -6.60 4.17 -11.73
C PHE A 136 -7.76 5.07 -12.15
N SER A 137 -8.28 5.88 -11.24
CA SER A 137 -9.42 6.76 -11.52
C SER A 137 -9.07 7.80 -12.59
N GLU A 138 -7.87 8.37 -12.55
CA GLU A 138 -7.38 9.30 -13.57
C GLU A 138 -7.31 8.63 -14.96
N GLU A 139 -6.68 7.47 -15.05
CA GLU A 139 -6.58 6.73 -16.31
C GLU A 139 -7.95 6.29 -16.84
N PHE A 140 -8.79 5.72 -15.97
CA PHE A 140 -10.12 5.24 -16.31
C PHE A 140 -11.01 6.37 -16.82
N VAL A 141 -11.05 7.50 -16.11
CA VAL A 141 -11.84 8.68 -16.53
C VAL A 141 -11.32 9.24 -17.85
N GLY A 142 -9.99 9.29 -18.03
CA GLY A 142 -9.38 9.73 -19.30
C GLY A 142 -9.82 8.87 -20.49
N ARG A 143 -9.76 7.55 -20.37
CA ARG A 143 -10.22 6.61 -21.41
C ARG A 143 -11.72 6.72 -21.64
N LEU A 144 -12.51 6.82 -20.58
CA LEU A 144 -13.96 6.94 -20.66
C LEU A 144 -14.41 8.22 -21.38
N GLN A 145 -13.75 9.35 -21.11
CA GLN A 145 -14.01 10.61 -21.80
C GLN A 145 -13.60 10.56 -23.28
N ALA A 146 -12.48 9.91 -23.60
CA ALA A 146 -12.06 9.70 -24.98
C ALA A 146 -13.05 8.84 -25.76
N ASP A 147 -13.52 7.74 -25.16
CA ASP A 147 -14.56 6.89 -25.73
C ASP A 147 -15.88 7.66 -25.91
N GLN A 148 -16.30 8.45 -24.91
CA GLN A 148 -17.47 9.29 -25.02
C GLN A 148 -17.36 10.30 -26.18
N LYS A 149 -16.20 10.95 -26.34
CA LYS A 149 -15.94 11.88 -27.45
C LYS A 149 -16.03 11.18 -28.81
N ARG A 150 -15.46 9.98 -28.94
CA ARG A 150 -15.54 9.14 -30.14
C ARG A 150 -17.00 8.81 -30.47
N ARG A 151 -17.78 8.34 -29.50
CA ARG A 151 -19.20 8.02 -29.67
C ARG A 151 -20.03 9.23 -30.07
N TYR A 152 -19.72 10.40 -29.51
CA TYR A 152 -20.36 11.66 -29.92
C TYR A 152 -20.07 12.02 -31.39
N GLN A 153 -18.83 11.87 -31.85
CA GLN A 153 -18.45 12.15 -33.24
C GLN A 153 -19.18 11.22 -34.22
N VAL A 154 -19.20 9.91 -33.92
CA VAL A 154 -19.94 8.92 -34.72
C VAL A 154 -21.42 9.26 -34.81
N LEU A 155 -22.04 9.70 -33.70
CA LEU A 155 -23.44 10.11 -33.69
C LEU A 155 -23.71 11.34 -34.55
N LYS A 156 -22.79 12.31 -34.55
CA LYS A 156 -22.91 13.53 -35.36
C LYS A 156 -22.85 13.24 -36.86
N GLU A 157 -22.06 12.24 -37.26
CA GLU A 157 -21.90 11.83 -38.66
C GLU A 157 -22.98 10.83 -39.12
N SER A 158 -23.65 10.16 -38.18
CA SER A 158 -24.69 9.18 -38.48
C SER A 158 -26.03 9.81 -38.88
N SER A 159 -26.72 9.22 -39.86
CA SER A 159 -28.09 9.58 -40.25
C SER A 159 -29.13 8.70 -39.54
N LEU A 160 -29.10 8.66 -38.21
CA LEU A 160 -30.03 7.85 -37.41
C LEU A 160 -31.42 8.50 -37.31
N PRO A 161 -32.52 7.70 -37.23
CA PRO A 161 -33.86 8.20 -36.98
C PRO A 161 -33.94 9.06 -35.70
N PRO A 162 -34.79 10.11 -35.66
CA PRO A 162 -34.88 11.03 -34.51
C PRO A 162 -35.13 10.36 -33.17
N ALA A 163 -35.93 9.28 -33.13
CA ALA A 163 -36.21 8.54 -31.91
C ALA A 163 -34.97 7.82 -31.33
N LEU A 164 -34.10 7.28 -32.18
CA LEU A 164 -32.84 6.65 -31.77
C LEU A 164 -31.80 7.71 -31.38
N MET A 165 -31.74 8.81 -32.12
CA MET A 165 -30.89 9.96 -31.78
C MET A 165 -31.25 10.57 -30.42
N ALA A 166 -32.54 10.71 -30.09
CA ALA A 166 -32.98 11.22 -28.79
C ALA A 166 -32.54 10.31 -27.63
N LYS A 167 -32.59 8.99 -27.81
CA LYS A 167 -32.09 8.02 -26.82
C LYS A 167 -30.58 8.13 -26.65
N LYS A 168 -29.81 8.07 -27.75
CA LYS A 168 -28.34 8.08 -27.71
C LYS A 168 -27.76 9.42 -27.24
N THR A 169 -28.42 10.54 -27.55
CA THR A 169 -27.94 11.87 -27.12
C THR A 169 -28.27 12.23 -25.67
N ARG A 170 -29.04 11.38 -24.96
CA ARG A 170 -29.37 11.61 -23.54
C ARG A 170 -28.11 11.68 -22.66
N GLU A 171 -27.07 10.92 -23.00
CA GLU A 171 -25.81 10.89 -22.27
C GLU A 171 -25.14 12.26 -22.20
N PHE A 172 -25.09 12.96 -23.35
CA PHE A 172 -24.44 14.27 -23.47
C PHE A 172 -25.28 15.42 -22.91
N ARG A 173 -26.53 15.14 -22.51
CA ARG A 173 -27.45 16.12 -21.91
C ARG A 173 -27.51 15.98 -20.38
N CYS A 174 -27.04 14.86 -19.83
CA CYS A 174 -27.05 14.60 -18.41
C CYS A 174 -25.95 15.42 -17.70
N PRO A 175 -26.18 15.88 -16.46
CA PRO A 175 -25.13 16.52 -15.67
C PRO A 175 -24.03 15.50 -15.33
N PRO A 176 -22.76 15.93 -15.15
CA PRO A 176 -21.61 15.02 -15.01
C PRO A 176 -21.74 13.99 -13.89
N LYS A 177 -22.39 14.35 -12.77
CA LYS A 177 -22.59 13.44 -11.62
C LYS A 177 -23.50 12.26 -11.99
N ASP A 178 -24.65 12.56 -12.57
CA ASP A 178 -25.63 11.54 -12.98
C ASP A 178 -25.08 10.70 -14.14
N GLN A 179 -24.32 11.34 -15.02
CA GLN A 179 -23.60 10.69 -16.10
C GLN A 179 -22.59 9.67 -15.56
N MET A 180 -21.72 10.06 -14.64
CA MET A 180 -20.75 9.14 -14.02
C MET A 180 -21.43 8.02 -13.23
N GLN A 181 -22.52 8.29 -12.52
CA GLN A 181 -23.26 7.26 -11.80
C GLN A 181 -23.89 6.23 -12.75
N ALA A 182 -24.41 6.68 -13.89
CA ALA A 182 -24.95 5.79 -14.91
C ALA A 182 -23.85 4.95 -15.59
N LEU A 183 -22.70 5.56 -15.90
CA LEU A 183 -21.55 4.90 -16.51
C LEU A 183 -20.89 3.90 -15.56
N LEU A 184 -20.82 4.18 -14.25
CA LEU A 184 -20.21 3.29 -13.25
C LEU A 184 -21.11 2.13 -12.80
N ASN A 185 -22.41 2.15 -13.13
CA ASN A 185 -23.38 1.12 -12.79
C ASN A 185 -23.28 -0.10 -13.72
N PHE A 186 -22.11 -0.74 -13.78
CA PHE A 186 -21.88 -1.97 -14.57
C PHE A 186 -22.46 -3.25 -13.94
N LYS A 187 -23.07 -3.15 -12.74
CA LYS A 187 -23.62 -4.31 -12.00
C LYS A 187 -25.07 -4.64 -12.36
N ASN A 188 -25.79 -3.77 -13.07
CA ASN A 188 -27.20 -3.95 -13.40
C ASN A 188 -27.40 -4.18 -14.89
N ASP A 189 -26.86 -5.28 -15.42
CA ASP A 189 -27.20 -5.79 -16.77
C ASP A 189 -28.68 -6.27 -16.86
N LEU A 190 -29.46 -6.16 -15.79
CA LEU A 190 -30.82 -6.71 -15.66
C LEU A 190 -31.96 -5.70 -15.71
N ASN A 191 -31.71 -4.39 -15.75
CA ASN A 191 -32.78 -3.39 -15.75
C ASN A 191 -32.72 -2.48 -17.00
N GLU A 192 -33.80 -2.52 -17.77
CA GLU A 192 -34.07 -1.90 -19.09
C GLU A 192 -33.94 -0.36 -19.20
N THR A 193 -33.12 0.32 -18.40
CA THR A 193 -33.15 1.81 -18.32
C THR A 193 -31.85 2.56 -18.58
N ILE A 194 -30.75 1.89 -18.91
CA ILE A 194 -29.47 2.59 -19.15
C ILE A 194 -28.83 2.12 -20.46
N VAL A 195 -29.34 2.66 -21.57
CA VAL A 195 -28.80 2.55 -22.95
C VAL A 195 -27.37 3.16 -23.07
N PHE A 196 -26.76 3.61 -21.97
CA PHE A 196 -25.43 4.23 -21.96
C PHE A 196 -24.29 3.22 -21.97
N ASN A 197 -24.51 2.00 -21.48
CA ASN A 197 -23.42 1.04 -21.27
C ASN A 197 -23.22 0.06 -22.43
N GLU A 198 -24.22 -0.15 -23.29
CA GLU A 198 -24.11 -1.09 -24.42
C GLU A 198 -23.04 -0.66 -25.43
N ASP A 199 -22.91 0.65 -25.67
CA ASP A 199 -22.01 1.21 -26.70
C ASP A 199 -20.57 1.47 -26.17
N ILE A 200 -20.30 1.31 -24.87
CA ILE A 200 -18.96 1.51 -24.28
C ILE A 200 -18.05 0.35 -24.68
N GLU A 201 -16.80 0.66 -25.00
CA GLU A 201 -15.77 -0.33 -25.30
C GLU A 201 -15.60 -1.37 -24.15
N GLU A 202 -15.65 -2.66 -24.51
CA GLU A 202 -15.57 -3.77 -23.55
C GLU A 202 -14.26 -3.75 -22.74
N GLU A 203 -13.18 -3.23 -23.33
CA GLU A 203 -11.90 -3.06 -22.63
C GLU A 203 -12.02 -2.15 -21.40
N ILE A 204 -12.78 -1.05 -21.51
CA ILE A 204 -13.00 -0.10 -20.41
C ILE A 204 -13.85 -0.75 -19.31
N LYS A 205 -14.86 -1.54 -19.69
CA LYS A 205 -15.69 -2.29 -18.72
C LYS A 205 -14.85 -3.33 -17.98
N ASN A 206 -14.02 -4.07 -18.71
CA ASN A 206 -13.14 -5.09 -18.14
C ASN A 206 -12.08 -4.47 -17.23
N MET A 207 -11.51 -3.32 -17.60
CA MET A 207 -10.57 -2.57 -16.76
C MET A 207 -11.15 -2.28 -15.37
N LEU A 208 -12.39 -1.81 -15.27
CA LEU A 208 -13.02 -1.57 -13.97
C LEU A 208 -13.35 -2.86 -13.21
N LYS A 209 -13.86 -3.89 -13.91
CA LYS A 209 -14.16 -5.20 -13.28
C LYS A 209 -12.91 -5.82 -12.68
N ILE A 210 -11.80 -5.81 -13.42
CA ILE A 210 -10.49 -6.32 -12.98
C ILE A 210 -9.97 -5.49 -11.81
N PHE A 211 -10.03 -4.16 -11.89
CA PHE A 211 -9.58 -3.32 -10.79
C PHE A 211 -10.41 -3.58 -9.51
N HIS A 212 -11.74 -3.71 -9.63
CA HIS A 212 -12.61 -3.99 -8.49
C HIS A 212 -12.34 -5.35 -7.86
N SER A 213 -12.17 -6.41 -8.65
CA SER A 213 -11.84 -7.74 -8.11
C SER A 213 -10.50 -7.73 -7.39
N ASN A 214 -9.49 -7.07 -7.96
CA ASN A 214 -8.17 -6.91 -7.35
C ASN A 214 -8.24 -6.13 -6.04
N LEU A 215 -9.03 -5.07 -5.98
CA LEU A 215 -9.21 -4.26 -4.78
C LEU A 215 -9.86 -5.08 -3.64
N LEU A 216 -10.84 -5.94 -3.95
CA LEU A 216 -11.48 -6.82 -2.97
C LEU A 216 -10.53 -7.86 -2.39
N VAL A 217 -9.68 -8.47 -3.25
CA VAL A 217 -8.64 -9.40 -2.81
C VAL A 217 -7.65 -8.70 -1.86
N LEU A 218 -7.22 -7.48 -2.20
CA LEU A 218 -6.30 -6.70 -1.37
C LEU A 218 -6.92 -6.23 -0.05
N GLN A 219 -8.24 -6.05 0.00
CA GLN A 219 -8.98 -5.70 1.23
C GLN A 219 -9.33 -6.92 2.09
N GLN A 220 -8.98 -8.14 1.67
CA GLN A 220 -9.22 -9.39 2.40
C GLN A 220 -10.69 -9.63 2.73
N VAL A 221 -11.59 -9.08 1.91
CA VAL A 221 -13.05 -9.18 2.08
C VAL A 221 -13.56 -10.55 1.68
N VAL A 222 -12.73 -11.34 0.97
CA VAL A 222 -13.10 -12.67 0.49
C VAL A 222 -12.02 -13.68 0.88
N GLU A 223 -12.36 -14.65 1.73
CA GLU A 223 -11.56 -15.87 2.02
C GLU A 223 -11.55 -16.86 0.84
N THR A 224 -11.82 -16.41 -0.38
CA THR A 224 -11.68 -17.28 -1.54
C THR A 224 -10.21 -17.32 -1.91
N ARG A 225 -9.63 -18.52 -1.80
CA ARG A 225 -8.43 -18.95 -2.55
C ARG A 225 -8.39 -18.22 -3.89
N PRO A 226 -7.23 -17.72 -4.33
CA PRO A 226 -7.10 -17.09 -5.64
C PRO A 226 -7.63 -18.09 -6.66
N VAL A 227 -8.81 -17.81 -7.22
CA VAL A 227 -9.29 -18.52 -8.39
C VAL A 227 -8.37 -18.03 -9.50
N ILE A 228 -7.35 -18.85 -9.76
CA ILE A 228 -6.57 -18.81 -10.98
C ILE A 228 -7.61 -18.85 -12.10
N TYR A 229 -7.86 -17.73 -12.76
CA TYR A 229 -8.61 -17.77 -14.00
C TYR A 229 -7.82 -18.67 -14.94
N GLN A 230 -8.46 -19.78 -15.29
CA GLN A 230 -7.94 -20.82 -16.16
C GLN A 230 -7.46 -20.22 -17.47
N GLN A 231 -6.35 -20.79 -17.93
CA GLN A 231 -5.82 -20.79 -19.29
C GLN A 231 -6.92 -20.56 -20.33
N LEU A 232 -6.93 -19.39 -20.96
CA LEU A 232 -7.46 -19.26 -22.31
C LEU A 232 -6.31 -19.53 -23.28
N ASN A 233 -6.58 -20.44 -24.21
CA ASN A 233 -5.62 -21.01 -25.12
C ASN A 233 -4.77 -19.97 -25.87
N VAL A 234 -3.47 -20.24 -25.78
CA VAL A 234 -2.34 -19.84 -26.61
C VAL A 234 -2.73 -19.61 -28.08
N ASN A 235 -2.69 -18.36 -28.52
CA ASN A 235 -1.93 -17.87 -29.68
C ASN A 235 -2.21 -16.36 -29.87
N GLU A 236 -1.13 -15.58 -29.94
CA GLU A 236 -1.09 -14.15 -30.34
C GLU A 236 -1.65 -13.09 -29.37
N ILE A 237 -1.00 -12.88 -28.21
CA ILE A 237 -0.81 -11.51 -27.68
C ILE A 237 0.59 -11.44 -27.04
N ASP A 238 1.54 -10.92 -27.82
CA ASP A 238 2.77 -10.33 -27.31
C ASP A 238 2.41 -9.14 -26.41
N ARG A 239 2.70 -9.29 -25.12
CA ARG A 239 3.17 -8.28 -24.17
C ARG A 239 3.20 -8.94 -22.79
N SER A 240 4.41 -9.10 -22.26
CA SER A 240 4.65 -9.33 -20.83
C SER A 240 3.71 -8.44 -20.01
N GLU A 241 2.94 -9.03 -19.08
CA GLU A 241 2.40 -8.43 -17.84
C GLU A 241 1.08 -9.09 -17.39
N GLN A 242 1.15 -10.33 -16.89
CA GLN A 242 0.10 -10.88 -16.01
C GLN A 242 0.71 -11.65 -14.83
N ILE A 243 1.76 -11.08 -14.25
CA ILE A 243 2.44 -11.64 -13.08
C ILE A 243 1.80 -11.05 -11.81
N SER A 244 1.28 -11.96 -10.98
CA SER A 244 0.80 -11.85 -9.59
C SER A 244 0.87 -10.45 -8.97
N LEU A 245 -0.28 -9.81 -8.77
CA LEU A 245 -0.41 -8.41 -8.34
C LEU A 245 0.14 -8.11 -6.94
N PHE A 246 0.40 -9.13 -6.12
CA PHE A 246 1.12 -8.94 -4.84
C PHE A 246 2.62 -8.75 -5.08
N SER A 247 3.18 -9.42 -6.09
CA SER A 247 4.53 -9.16 -6.58
C SER A 247 4.63 -7.79 -7.23
N ARG A 248 3.59 -7.37 -7.97
CA ARG A 248 3.46 -6.01 -8.52
C ARG A 248 3.21 -4.95 -7.43
N LEU A 249 2.63 -5.30 -6.28
CA LEU A 249 2.43 -4.38 -5.15
C LEU A 249 3.76 -4.03 -4.47
N LEU A 250 4.59 -5.05 -4.24
CA LEU A 250 5.98 -4.85 -3.83
C LEU A 250 6.74 -4.12 -4.94
N GLU A 251 6.67 -4.57 -6.18
CA GLU A 251 7.37 -3.94 -7.30
C GLU A 251 6.94 -2.50 -7.58
N ILE A 252 5.70 -2.09 -7.30
CA ILE A 252 5.23 -0.70 -7.48
C ILE A 252 5.51 0.15 -6.23
N LEU A 253 5.47 -0.40 -5.01
CA LEU A 253 6.06 0.26 -3.82
C LEU A 253 7.55 0.56 -4.06
N ILE A 254 8.23 -0.37 -4.76
CA ILE A 254 9.61 -0.25 -5.21
C ILE A 254 9.75 0.78 -6.35
N ARG A 255 8.90 0.72 -7.39
CA ARG A 255 8.93 1.66 -8.52
C ARG A 255 8.54 3.09 -8.14
N HIS A 256 7.69 3.32 -7.13
CA HIS A 256 7.33 4.67 -6.66
C HIS A 256 8.41 5.29 -5.78
N ALA A 257 9.09 4.51 -4.93
CA ALA A 257 10.29 4.97 -4.23
C ALA A 257 11.46 5.27 -5.21
N ILE A 258 11.50 4.58 -6.35
CA ILE A 258 12.53 4.71 -7.40
C ILE A 258 12.19 5.79 -8.45
N LYS A 259 10.99 6.38 -8.46
CA LYS A 259 10.59 7.40 -9.45
C LYS A 259 11.29 8.76 -9.32
N GLN A 260 12.33 8.88 -8.48
CA GLN A 260 13.25 10.02 -8.47
C GLN A 260 14.55 9.81 -9.29
N LYS A 261 14.88 8.63 -9.83
CA LYS A 261 16.03 8.48 -10.74
C LYS A 261 15.79 7.41 -11.83
N GLN A 262 15.95 7.84 -13.09
CA GLN A 262 16.11 7.00 -14.30
C GLN A 262 17.30 6.03 -14.09
N GLU A 263 17.39 4.81 -14.63
CA GLU A 263 17.01 4.27 -15.93
C GLU A 263 17.08 2.71 -15.90
N GLU A 264 16.32 2.08 -16.80
CA GLU A 264 16.47 0.75 -17.44
C GLU A 264 16.55 -0.58 -16.66
N ASN A 265 15.48 -1.37 -16.89
CA ASN A 265 15.40 -2.81 -17.20
C ASN A 265 16.64 -3.69 -16.94
N ILE A 266 16.45 -4.74 -16.14
CA ILE A 266 16.58 -6.18 -16.46
C ILE A 266 16.67 -6.96 -15.13
N ILE A 267 16.03 -8.14 -15.09
CA ILE A 267 15.99 -9.17 -14.02
C ILE A 267 15.18 -8.71 -12.78
N ILE A 268 14.09 -9.34 -12.35
CA ILE A 268 13.94 -10.76 -12.00
C ILE A 268 12.45 -11.14 -12.11
N GLU A 269 12.08 -11.83 -13.19
CA GLU A 269 10.98 -12.80 -13.15
C GLU A 269 11.43 -13.99 -12.31
N LYS A 270 11.12 -13.96 -11.01
CA LYS A 270 10.95 -15.10 -10.09
C LYS A 270 11.00 -14.61 -8.65
N GLN A 271 10.11 -15.16 -7.83
CA GLN A 271 10.09 -15.08 -6.36
C GLN A 271 9.50 -13.80 -5.75
N LEU A 272 8.16 -13.73 -5.78
CA LEU A 272 7.39 -13.25 -4.63
C LEU A 272 6.20 -14.18 -4.36
N THR A 273 6.44 -15.50 -4.43
CA THR A 273 5.67 -16.44 -3.63
C THR A 273 6.21 -16.32 -2.20
N LEU A 274 5.49 -15.58 -1.36
CA LEU A 274 5.65 -15.65 0.10
C LEU A 274 5.66 -17.13 0.47
N LYS A 275 6.73 -17.64 1.11
CA LYS A 275 6.93 -19.08 1.35
C LYS A 275 5.77 -19.74 2.12
N SER A 276 4.98 -18.98 2.89
CA SER A 276 3.84 -19.50 3.66
C SER A 276 2.45 -19.16 3.11
N GLY A 277 2.34 -18.28 2.09
CA GLY A 277 1.06 -17.75 1.62
C GLY A 277 0.34 -16.80 2.61
N LYS A 278 1.00 -16.40 3.72
CA LYS A 278 0.44 -15.49 4.72
C LYS A 278 0.64 -14.02 4.33
N THR A 279 -0.39 -13.21 4.54
CA THR A 279 -0.32 -11.75 4.37
C THR A 279 0.22 -11.06 5.62
N LEU A 280 0.67 -9.80 5.52
CA LEU A 280 1.05 -9.00 6.70
C LEU A 280 -0.07 -8.95 7.74
N CYS A 281 -1.32 -8.88 7.30
CA CYS A 281 -2.48 -8.93 8.17
C CYS A 281 -2.59 -10.25 8.93
N ASP A 282 -2.34 -11.38 8.27
CA ASP A 282 -2.36 -12.69 8.92
C ASP A 282 -1.24 -12.80 9.95
N VAL A 283 -0.04 -12.34 9.60
CA VAL A 283 1.12 -12.26 10.53
C VAL A 283 0.77 -11.42 11.75
N ILE A 284 0.17 -10.23 11.55
CA ILE A 284 -0.25 -9.35 12.64
C ILE A 284 -1.31 -10.02 13.52
N LYS A 285 -2.35 -10.60 12.91
CA LYS A 285 -3.43 -11.28 13.65
C LYS A 285 -2.88 -12.42 14.49
N GLU A 286 -2.11 -13.32 13.89
CA GLU A 286 -1.49 -14.45 14.58
C GLU A 286 -0.57 -13.99 15.71
N THR A 287 0.26 -12.98 15.46
CA THR A 287 1.24 -12.46 16.43
C THR A 287 0.57 -11.83 17.64
N VAL A 288 -0.39 -10.93 17.43
CA VAL A 288 -1.05 -10.22 18.53
C VAL A 288 -1.90 -11.19 19.36
N ILE A 289 -2.54 -12.18 18.72
CA ILE A 289 -3.25 -13.27 19.41
C ILE A 289 -2.28 -14.15 20.20
N LYS A 290 -1.12 -14.50 19.63
CA LYS A 290 -0.05 -15.27 20.29
C LYS A 290 0.42 -14.54 21.56
N TRP A 291 0.73 -13.24 21.48
CA TRP A 291 1.17 -12.46 22.63
C TRP A 291 0.11 -12.39 23.74
N GLY A 292 -1.17 -12.20 23.39
CA GLY A 292 -2.26 -12.18 24.36
C GLY A 292 -2.55 -13.53 25.04
N ARG A 293 -2.12 -14.66 24.42
CA ARG A 293 -2.29 -16.01 24.99
C ARG A 293 -1.12 -16.45 25.88
N ILE A 294 0.11 -16.07 25.54
CA ILE A 294 1.32 -16.59 26.20
C ILE A 294 1.60 -15.86 27.52
N THR A 295 1.34 -14.56 27.59
CA THR A 295 1.75 -13.72 28.74
C THR A 295 0.63 -12.82 29.21
N HIS A 296 0.48 -12.67 30.53
CA HIS A 296 -0.32 -11.59 31.11
C HIS A 296 0.41 -10.25 30.83
N ILE A 297 -0.26 -9.33 30.15
CA ILE A 297 0.30 -8.03 29.77
C ILE A 297 -0.09 -7.00 30.83
N ASN A 298 0.89 -6.31 31.40
CA ASN A 298 0.66 -5.32 32.45
C ASN A 298 0.56 -3.89 31.90
N ASP A 299 1.34 -3.55 30.87
CA ASP A 299 1.33 -2.19 30.31
C ASP A 299 0.02 -1.89 29.56
N PRO A 300 -0.81 -0.93 30.02
CA PRO A 300 -2.05 -0.58 29.35
C PRO A 300 -1.83 0.04 27.96
N ASN A 301 -0.66 0.66 27.72
CA ASN A 301 -0.35 1.25 26.42
C ASN A 301 -0.15 0.16 25.36
N LEU A 302 0.60 -0.90 25.69
CA LEU A 302 0.77 -2.06 24.83
C LEU A 302 -0.59 -2.69 24.47
N ILE A 303 -1.47 -2.87 25.46
CA ILE A 303 -2.82 -3.42 25.23
C ILE A 303 -3.58 -2.56 24.21
N ARG A 304 -3.58 -1.23 24.40
CA ARG A 304 -4.26 -0.30 23.50
C ARG A 304 -3.74 -0.40 22.07
N GLU A 305 -2.41 -0.39 21.89
CA GLU A 305 -1.80 -0.44 20.56
C GLU A 305 -1.99 -1.80 19.89
N MET A 306 -1.98 -2.90 20.64
CA MET A 306 -2.31 -4.24 20.14
C MET A 306 -3.76 -4.34 19.64
N PHE A 307 -4.74 -3.86 20.41
CA PHE A 307 -6.15 -3.87 20.00
C PHE A 307 -6.39 -2.95 18.80
N LYS A 308 -5.78 -1.77 18.79
CA LYS A 308 -5.84 -0.85 17.65
C LYS A 308 -5.27 -1.50 16.39
N LEU A 309 -4.13 -2.19 16.50
CA LEU A 309 -3.49 -2.87 15.39
C LEU A 309 -4.38 -4.00 14.82
N ILE A 310 -5.00 -4.82 15.69
CA ILE A 310 -5.96 -5.85 15.27
C ILE A 310 -7.20 -5.23 14.62
N TYR A 311 -7.82 -4.24 15.26
CA TYR A 311 -9.05 -3.62 14.75
C TYR A 311 -8.84 -3.09 13.33
N ASN A 312 -7.70 -2.44 13.11
CA ASN A 312 -7.30 -1.91 11.81
C ASN A 312 -7.12 -2.97 10.71
N GLN A 313 -6.89 -4.24 11.08
CA GLN A 313 -6.79 -5.35 10.14
C GLN A 313 -8.16 -5.87 9.68
N TYR A 314 -9.18 -5.78 10.52
CA TYR A 314 -10.55 -6.18 10.15
C TYR A 314 -11.31 -5.07 9.45
N ASP A 315 -10.98 -3.80 9.73
CA ASP A 315 -11.70 -2.64 9.20
C ASP A 315 -11.11 -2.08 7.89
N GLY A 316 -10.60 -2.95 7.02
CA GLY A 316 -9.83 -2.55 5.84
C GLY A 316 -10.60 -1.66 4.85
N ILE A 317 -11.88 -1.96 4.58
CA ILE A 317 -12.73 -1.16 3.66
C ILE A 317 -12.99 0.23 4.23
N GLN A 318 -13.43 0.29 5.49
CA GLN A 318 -13.82 1.54 6.11
C GLN A 318 -12.60 2.46 6.31
N ARG A 319 -11.42 1.90 6.58
CA ARG A 319 -10.16 2.67 6.61
C ARG A 319 -9.85 3.33 5.27
N VAL A 320 -10.00 2.61 4.15
CA VAL A 320 -9.83 3.18 2.81
C VAL A 320 -10.85 4.30 2.57
N ASN A 321 -12.13 4.05 2.87
CA ASN A 321 -13.19 5.03 2.68
C ASN A 321 -12.98 6.31 3.52
N THR A 322 -12.70 6.15 4.80
CA THR A 322 -12.49 7.27 5.73
C THR A 322 -11.30 8.12 5.33
N SER A 323 -10.20 7.48 4.95
CA SER A 323 -8.97 8.16 4.51
C SER A 323 -9.18 8.87 3.18
N PHE A 324 -9.90 8.26 2.24
CA PHE A 324 -10.26 8.88 0.97
C PHE A 324 -11.15 10.11 1.18
N ILE A 325 -12.18 10.01 2.04
CA ILE A 325 -13.05 11.16 2.37
C ILE A 325 -12.25 12.29 3.01
N PHE A 326 -11.31 11.96 3.90
CA PHE A 326 -10.44 12.95 4.53
C PHE A 326 -9.58 13.69 3.49
N LEU A 327 -8.92 12.96 2.59
CA LEU A 327 -8.11 13.53 1.52
C LEU A 327 -8.96 14.38 0.57
N ALA A 328 -10.11 13.88 0.15
CA ALA A 328 -11.04 14.63 -0.69
C ALA A 328 -11.45 15.95 -0.01
N LYS A 329 -11.86 15.92 1.26
CA LYS A 329 -12.20 17.15 2.00
C LYS A 329 -11.01 18.11 2.07
N SER A 330 -9.79 17.62 2.32
CA SER A 330 -8.61 18.47 2.41
C SER A 330 -8.26 19.17 1.09
N LEU A 331 -8.44 18.48 -0.04
CA LEU A 331 -8.17 19.01 -1.39
C LEU A 331 -9.28 19.94 -1.89
N PHE A 332 -10.54 19.67 -1.53
CA PHE A 332 -11.68 20.51 -1.94
C PHE A 332 -11.95 21.70 -1.01
N LEU A 333 -11.43 21.71 0.22
CA LEU A 333 -11.44 22.89 1.09
C LEU A 333 -10.32 23.90 0.78
N SER A 334 -9.36 23.52 -0.07
CA SER A 334 -8.29 24.41 -0.54
C SER A 334 -8.62 25.19 -1.82
N TYR A 335 -9.86 25.13 -2.31
CA TYR A 335 -10.35 25.90 -3.46
C TYR A 335 -11.52 26.82 -3.12
#